data_AF-A0A4V0ND02-F1
#
_entry.id   AF-A0A4V0ND02-F1
#
_cell.length_a   1.000
_cell.length_b   1.000
_cell.length_c   1.000
_cell.angle_alpha   90.00
_cell.angle_beta   90.00
_cell.angle_gamma   90.00
#
_symmetry.space_group_name_H-M   'P 1'
#
loop_
_entity.id
_entity.type
_entity.pdbx_description
1 polymer ?
#
loop_
_entity_poly.entity_id
_entity_poly.type
_entity_poly.pdbx_seq_one_letter_code
_entity_poly.pdbx_strand_id
1 'polypeptide(L)'
;MSAGNGTAPPARRARRALLALVAGSLSGWLAAGEAAAQGRPGDAQAEAALTVALGTDYLETRFDQAERRLRTAIDACGEAGCSPAVEARLFVALGSVLAQGRKELGDARDAFADALRVDPSAQLDPDFATPEVAFAFEQARAVVGAGAPAAAGAPAATGAPAAAAAAPVQEQERPRQCLDDRQCSRGFACVGGACVHRVEKKAAPEVQRSWVSLTFSPDVALFSGRDVCTVASQADNHFVCLRGDRTRYDGTPTPDVANDVKLGFALATLRIALAYDRLVLDNLTLGGRLGFAAGGTTDGGASFLPLHLEARAQYFLAARPFARRGVRPFALAAVGVAQVDAEVDVEVLEDAGACGADPADIGSPCTRPGRSGRVEARQQTLAATRQAGQGFASVGAGVAYAPIEALSLNLALRAGITFPAVTAVLSPEVGLSLGF
;
A
#
# COMPACT_ATOMS: atom_id res chain seq x y z
N MET A 1 8.65 -56.67 29.54
CA MET A 1 7.58 -57.50 30.15
C MET A 1 7.31 -56.94 31.55
N SER A 2 6.07 -57.06 32.07
CA SER A 2 5.58 -56.45 33.32
C SER A 2 5.56 -54.90 33.29
N ALA A 3 4.45 -54.14 33.31
CA ALA A 3 3.00 -54.33 33.51
C ALA A 3 2.44 -54.08 34.94
N GLY A 4 1.46 -53.16 35.01
CA GLY A 4 0.60 -52.81 36.15
C GLY A 4 1.22 -51.88 37.20
N ASN A 5 0.49 -51.04 37.96
CA ASN A 5 -0.90 -50.53 37.96
C ASN A 5 -0.82 -49.16 38.73
N GLY A 6 -1.75 -48.19 38.72
CA GLY A 6 -3.14 -48.06 38.28
C GLY A 6 -3.89 -47.11 39.25
N THR A 7 -5.12 -46.69 38.93
CA THR A 7 -6.09 -45.91 39.77
C THR A 7 -5.98 -44.37 39.87
N ALA A 8 -7.18 -43.75 39.99
CA ALA A 8 -7.55 -42.33 40.14
C ALA A 8 -9.05 -42.31 40.61
N PRO A 9 -9.80 -41.17 40.74
CA PRO A 9 -9.44 -39.75 40.79
C PRO A 9 -9.61 -39.18 42.24
N PRO A 10 -10.70 -38.55 42.77
CA PRO A 10 -11.94 -37.93 42.22
C PRO A 10 -12.03 -36.38 42.38
N ALA A 11 -12.98 -35.73 41.68
CA ALA A 11 -13.14 -34.26 41.67
C ALA A 11 -14.06 -33.66 42.75
N ARG A 12 -13.87 -32.37 43.08
CA ARG A 12 -14.74 -31.50 43.92
C ARG A 12 -14.53 -30.02 43.52
N ARG A 13 -15.47 -29.06 43.66
CA ARG A 13 -16.95 -29.08 43.83
C ARG A 13 -17.45 -27.67 43.45
N ALA A 14 -18.69 -27.56 42.95
CA ALA A 14 -19.30 -26.26 42.64
C ALA A 14 -19.68 -25.43 43.89
N ARG A 15 -19.86 -24.11 43.72
CA ARG A 15 -20.62 -23.22 44.61
C ARG A 15 -21.66 -22.43 43.78
N ARG A 16 -22.86 -22.19 44.34
CA ARG A 16 -24.01 -21.50 43.74
C ARG A 16 -24.73 -20.65 44.80
N ALA A 17 -25.36 -19.54 44.37
CA ALA A 17 -26.34 -18.71 45.10
C ALA A 17 -25.83 -18.02 46.40
N LEU A 18 -26.43 -16.95 46.95
CA LEU A 18 -27.69 -16.21 46.67
C LEU A 18 -27.39 -14.79 46.09
N LEU A 19 -28.28 -13.98 45.49
CA LEU A 19 -29.76 -13.90 45.36
C LEU A 19 -30.52 -13.05 46.42
N ALA A 20 -30.68 -11.74 46.13
CA ALA A 20 -31.78 -10.84 46.52
C ALA A 20 -31.81 -9.70 45.46
N LEU A 21 -32.89 -9.26 44.79
CA LEU A 21 -34.32 -9.02 45.10
C LEU A 21 -34.63 -7.81 46.00
N VAL A 22 -34.86 -6.66 45.34
CA VAL A 22 -35.84 -5.63 45.71
C VAL A 22 -36.61 -5.28 44.42
N ALA A 23 -37.89 -4.94 44.50
CA ALA A 23 -38.76 -4.75 43.34
C ALA A 23 -39.73 -3.56 43.51
N GLY A 24 -40.20 -3.02 42.38
CA GLY A 24 -41.28 -2.03 42.30
C GLY A 24 -40.81 -0.57 42.13
N SER A 25 -41.61 0.33 41.55
CA SER A 25 -42.93 0.09 40.90
C SER A 25 -43.47 1.35 40.18
N LEU A 26 -44.49 1.12 39.34
CA LEU A 26 -45.56 2.04 38.89
C LEU A 26 -45.33 3.00 37.69
N SER A 27 -46.21 2.81 36.69
CA SER A 27 -46.89 3.81 35.84
C SER A 27 -46.06 4.74 34.93
N GLY A 28 -46.25 4.79 33.60
CA GLY A 28 -47.23 4.12 32.72
C GLY A 28 -48.27 5.10 32.16
N TRP A 29 -48.01 5.64 30.96
CA TRP A 29 -48.88 6.59 30.24
C TRP A 29 -48.96 6.25 28.75
N LEU A 30 -50.16 6.40 28.19
CA LEU A 30 -50.50 6.51 26.75
C LEU A 30 -49.98 5.41 25.80
N ALA A 31 -50.87 4.48 25.47
CA ALA A 31 -50.81 3.80 24.17
C ALA A 31 -51.24 4.78 23.06
N ALA A 32 -50.35 5.02 22.10
CA ALA A 32 -50.72 5.46 20.75
C ALA A 32 -50.46 4.27 19.82
N GLY A 33 -51.37 4.02 18.87
CA GLY A 33 -51.36 2.77 18.11
C GLY A 33 -50.11 2.62 17.25
N GLU A 34 -49.37 1.52 17.46
CA GLU A 34 -48.44 1.01 16.46
C GLU A 34 -49.26 0.63 15.22
N ALA A 35 -49.25 1.52 14.23
CA ALA A 35 -49.67 1.18 12.88
C ALA A 35 -48.63 0.18 12.34
N ALA A 36 -48.85 -1.10 12.62
CA ALA A 36 -48.07 -2.19 12.07
C ALA A 36 -48.17 -2.13 10.55
N ALA A 37 -47.17 -1.49 9.93
CA ALA A 37 -47.08 -1.35 8.49
C ALA A 37 -47.03 -2.76 7.92
N GLN A 38 -48.11 -3.16 7.24
CA GLN A 38 -48.13 -4.40 6.48
C GLN A 38 -47.10 -4.23 5.35
N GLY A 39 -45.92 -4.83 5.55
CA GLY A 39 -44.86 -4.87 4.54
C GLY A 39 -45.45 -5.34 3.22
N ARG A 40 -45.03 -4.72 2.12
CA ARG A 40 -45.57 -5.05 0.81
C ARG A 40 -45.20 -6.51 0.47
N PRO A 41 -45.94 -7.20 -0.43
CA PRO A 41 -45.78 -8.65 -0.62
C PRO A 41 -44.34 -9.10 -0.94
N GLY A 42 -43.53 -8.27 -1.60
CA GLY A 42 -42.11 -8.55 -1.84
C GLY A 42 -41.17 -8.37 -0.64
N ASP A 43 -41.54 -7.59 0.39
CA ASP A 43 -40.62 -7.14 1.45
C ASP A 43 -40.01 -8.30 2.23
N ALA A 44 -40.82 -9.28 2.64
CA ALA A 44 -40.34 -10.45 3.38
C ALA A 44 -39.38 -11.33 2.55
N GLN A 45 -39.57 -11.39 1.23
CA GLN A 45 -38.66 -12.12 0.34
C GLN A 45 -37.36 -11.34 0.11
N ALA A 46 -37.45 -10.02 -0.02
CA ALA A 46 -36.31 -9.12 -0.14
C ALA A 46 -35.43 -9.11 1.13
N GLU A 47 -36.01 -9.01 2.33
CA GLU A 47 -35.27 -9.06 3.60
C GLU A 47 -34.63 -10.44 3.85
N ALA A 48 -35.30 -11.53 3.45
CA ALA A 48 -34.70 -12.87 3.48
C ALA A 48 -33.52 -13.00 2.51
N ALA A 49 -33.63 -12.46 1.29
CA ALA A 49 -32.54 -12.43 0.32
C ALA A 49 -31.35 -11.59 0.81
N LEU A 50 -31.61 -10.43 1.41
CA LEU A 50 -30.63 -9.55 2.05
C LEU A 50 -29.88 -10.28 3.18
N THR A 51 -30.60 -10.97 4.06
CA THR A 51 -30.03 -11.70 5.19
C THR A 51 -29.08 -12.81 4.74
N VAL A 52 -29.44 -13.58 3.70
CA VAL A 52 -28.54 -14.62 3.16
C VAL A 52 -27.37 -14.00 2.37
N ALA A 53 -27.58 -12.89 1.67
CA ALA A 53 -26.53 -12.21 0.92
C ALA A 53 -25.42 -11.67 1.84
N LEU A 54 -25.77 -10.95 2.90
CA LEU A 54 -24.79 -10.39 3.84
C LEU A 54 -24.38 -11.39 4.92
N GLY A 55 -25.34 -12.00 5.62
CA GLY A 55 -25.11 -12.89 6.76
C GLY A 55 -24.63 -14.30 6.39
N THR A 56 -24.47 -14.64 5.11
CA THR A 56 -23.90 -15.93 4.69
C THR A 56 -22.98 -15.78 3.48
N ASP A 57 -23.49 -15.33 2.32
CA ASP A 57 -22.68 -15.31 1.10
C ASP A 57 -21.49 -14.32 1.19
N TYR A 58 -21.68 -13.15 1.79
CA TYR A 58 -20.62 -12.17 1.99
C TYR A 58 -19.61 -12.59 3.08
N LEU A 59 -20.08 -13.07 4.24
CA LEU A 59 -19.20 -13.54 5.32
C LEU A 59 -18.38 -14.77 4.92
N GLU A 60 -18.92 -15.67 4.09
CA GLU A 60 -18.18 -16.79 3.50
C GLU A 60 -17.38 -16.40 2.24
N THR A 61 -17.22 -15.10 1.96
CA THR A 61 -16.47 -14.53 0.81
C THR A 61 -16.98 -14.91 -0.58
N ARG A 62 -18.21 -15.44 -0.69
CA ARG A 62 -18.90 -15.81 -1.92
C ARG A 62 -19.51 -14.58 -2.62
N PHE A 63 -18.72 -13.54 -2.84
CA PHE A 63 -19.20 -12.21 -3.26
C PHE A 63 -20.02 -12.23 -4.57
N ASP A 64 -19.66 -13.06 -5.55
CA ASP A 64 -20.45 -13.19 -6.79
C ASP A 64 -21.83 -13.86 -6.55
N GLN A 65 -21.99 -14.63 -5.47
CA GLN A 65 -23.29 -15.18 -5.07
C GLN A 65 -24.13 -14.13 -4.33
N ALA A 66 -23.51 -13.39 -3.41
CA ALA A 66 -24.16 -12.26 -2.73
C ALA A 66 -24.66 -11.21 -3.72
N GLU A 67 -23.83 -10.80 -4.69
CA GLU A 67 -24.20 -9.83 -5.72
C GLU A 67 -25.37 -10.33 -6.58
N ARG A 68 -25.29 -11.56 -7.12
CA ARG A 68 -26.39 -12.13 -7.93
C ARG A 68 -27.69 -12.22 -7.12
N ARG A 69 -27.62 -12.65 -5.86
CA ARG A 69 -28.79 -12.72 -4.97
C ARG A 69 -29.42 -11.35 -4.75
N LEU A 70 -28.62 -10.32 -4.51
CA LEU A 70 -29.09 -8.95 -4.30
C LEU A 70 -29.68 -8.35 -5.57
N ARG A 71 -29.04 -8.52 -6.74
CA ARG A 71 -29.60 -8.09 -8.02
C ARG A 71 -30.93 -8.78 -8.31
N THR A 72 -31.02 -10.10 -8.18
CA THR A 72 -32.30 -10.83 -8.35
C THR A 72 -33.37 -10.42 -7.35
N ALA A 73 -33.01 -10.00 -6.13
CA ALA A 73 -33.96 -9.44 -5.17
C ALA A 73 -34.46 -8.04 -5.57
N ILE A 74 -33.58 -7.18 -6.10
CA ILE A 74 -33.92 -5.86 -6.64
C ILE A 74 -34.82 -6.01 -7.88
N ASP A 75 -34.46 -6.89 -8.82
CA ASP A 75 -35.27 -7.19 -10.01
C ASP A 75 -36.67 -7.71 -9.62
N ALA A 76 -36.75 -8.56 -8.59
CA ALA A 76 -38.02 -9.07 -8.05
C ALA A 76 -38.83 -8.00 -7.31
N CYS A 77 -38.19 -6.98 -6.72
CA CYS A 77 -38.86 -5.88 -6.03
C CYS A 77 -39.70 -4.98 -6.94
N GLY A 78 -39.53 -5.07 -8.27
CA GLY A 78 -40.27 -4.29 -9.27
C GLY A 78 -41.78 -4.54 -9.26
N GLU A 79 -42.28 -5.49 -10.06
CA GLU A 79 -43.73 -5.74 -10.15
C GLU A 79 -44.35 -6.35 -8.88
N ALA A 80 -43.54 -7.00 -8.01
CA ALA A 80 -44.00 -7.41 -6.68
C ALA A 80 -44.08 -6.24 -5.67
N GLY A 81 -43.53 -5.09 -6.03
CA GLY A 81 -43.59 -3.82 -5.31
C GLY A 81 -43.06 -3.90 -3.89
N CYS A 82 -41.74 -3.96 -3.70
CA CYS A 82 -41.16 -3.74 -2.37
C CYS A 82 -41.45 -2.32 -1.85
N SER A 83 -41.33 -2.09 -0.54
CA SER A 83 -41.33 -0.76 0.05
C SER A 83 -40.00 -0.05 -0.21
N PRO A 84 -39.98 1.28 -0.43
CA PRO A 84 -38.75 2.00 -0.79
C PRO A 84 -37.61 1.80 0.22
N ALA A 85 -37.92 1.69 1.52
CA ALA A 85 -36.92 1.43 2.56
C ALA A 85 -36.26 0.03 2.43
N VAL A 86 -36.98 -0.99 1.96
CA VAL A 86 -36.44 -2.34 1.75
C VAL A 86 -35.64 -2.41 0.44
N GLU A 87 -36.16 -1.79 -0.63
CA GLU A 87 -35.45 -1.65 -1.91
C GLU A 87 -34.14 -0.87 -1.75
N ALA A 88 -34.15 0.27 -1.05
CA ALA A 88 -32.94 1.04 -0.75
C ALA A 88 -31.92 0.27 0.10
N ARG A 89 -32.36 -0.58 1.06
CA ARG A 89 -31.46 -1.49 1.80
C ARG A 89 -30.81 -2.53 0.89
N LEU A 90 -31.54 -3.09 -0.08
CA LEU A 90 -30.95 -4.01 -1.06
C LEU A 90 -29.89 -3.32 -1.92
N PHE A 91 -30.16 -2.09 -2.39
CA PHE A 91 -29.19 -1.30 -3.14
C PHE A 91 -27.97 -0.89 -2.29
N VAL A 92 -28.14 -0.55 -1.00
CA VAL A 92 -27.03 -0.32 -0.05
C VAL A 92 -26.19 -1.60 0.11
N ALA A 93 -26.82 -2.75 0.35
CA ALA A 93 -26.12 -4.02 0.49
C ALA A 93 -25.36 -4.39 -0.79
N LEU A 94 -25.96 -4.17 -1.97
CA LEU A 94 -25.31 -4.39 -3.25
C LEU A 94 -24.08 -3.47 -3.40
N GLY A 95 -24.21 -2.19 -3.04
CA GLY A 95 -23.11 -1.24 -3.00
C GLY A 95 -21.96 -1.70 -2.10
N SER A 96 -22.24 -2.19 -0.89
CA SER A 96 -21.21 -2.72 0.03
C SER A 96 -20.51 -3.99 -0.51
N VAL A 97 -21.28 -4.93 -1.07
CA VAL A 97 -20.75 -6.15 -1.71
C VAL A 97 -19.85 -5.79 -2.91
N LEU A 98 -20.27 -4.84 -3.75
CA LEU A 98 -19.48 -4.37 -4.89
C LEU A 98 -18.22 -3.61 -4.45
N ALA A 99 -18.33 -2.70 -3.47
CA ALA A 99 -17.22 -1.86 -3.03
C ALA A 99 -16.11 -2.65 -2.31
N GLN A 100 -16.47 -3.51 -1.37
CA GLN A 100 -15.49 -4.21 -0.52
C GLN A 100 -15.19 -5.63 -1.00
N GLY A 101 -16.24 -6.39 -1.39
CA GLY A 101 -16.11 -7.77 -1.84
C GLY A 101 -15.53 -7.89 -3.25
N ARG A 102 -16.16 -7.22 -4.23
CA ARG A 102 -15.74 -7.29 -5.66
C ARG A 102 -14.79 -6.16 -6.09
N LYS A 103 -14.60 -5.12 -5.25
CA LYS A 103 -13.74 -3.94 -5.47
C LYS A 103 -14.14 -3.05 -6.65
N GLU A 104 -15.39 -3.17 -7.08
CA GLU A 104 -15.99 -2.44 -8.20
C GLU A 104 -16.58 -1.10 -7.72
N LEU A 105 -15.68 -0.21 -7.30
CA LEU A 105 -16.01 1.12 -6.75
C LEU A 105 -16.74 2.06 -7.72
N GLY A 106 -16.98 1.68 -8.99
CA GLY A 106 -17.85 2.42 -9.92
C GLY A 106 -19.30 2.01 -9.67
N ASP A 107 -19.61 0.79 -10.06
CA ASP A 107 -20.89 0.09 -9.92
C ASP A 107 -21.46 0.17 -8.49
N ALA A 108 -20.60 0.15 -7.46
CA ALA A 108 -21.00 0.37 -6.08
C ALA A 108 -21.61 1.77 -5.83
N ARG A 109 -21.06 2.83 -6.42
CA ARG A 109 -21.60 4.20 -6.31
C ARG A 109 -22.92 4.34 -7.04
N ASP A 110 -23.05 3.67 -8.18
CA ASP A 110 -24.28 3.69 -8.96
C ASP A 110 -25.41 3.01 -8.15
N ALA A 111 -25.15 1.83 -7.59
CA ALA A 111 -26.07 1.17 -6.66
C ALA A 111 -26.38 2.02 -5.41
N PHE A 112 -25.39 2.67 -4.81
CA PHE A 112 -25.64 3.61 -3.70
C PHE A 112 -26.44 4.85 -4.12
N ALA A 113 -26.28 5.34 -5.35
CA ALA A 113 -27.05 6.45 -5.88
C ALA A 113 -28.48 6.02 -6.22
N ASP A 114 -28.69 4.77 -6.60
CA ASP A 114 -30.01 4.16 -6.75
C ASP A 114 -30.71 4.09 -5.37
N ALA A 115 -30.03 3.56 -4.34
CA ALA A 115 -30.54 3.56 -2.96
C ALA A 115 -31.01 4.96 -2.50
N LEU A 116 -30.18 5.98 -2.73
CA LEU A 116 -30.45 7.36 -2.32
C LEU A 116 -31.50 8.08 -3.18
N ARG A 117 -31.83 7.55 -4.36
CA ARG A 117 -32.95 8.02 -5.20
C ARG A 117 -34.27 7.32 -4.86
N VAL A 118 -34.22 6.10 -4.32
CA VAL A 118 -35.38 5.36 -3.78
C VAL A 118 -35.73 5.85 -2.36
N ASP A 119 -34.73 5.99 -1.48
CA ASP A 119 -34.87 6.55 -0.13
C ASP A 119 -33.70 7.51 0.18
N PRO A 120 -33.92 8.84 0.10
CA PRO A 120 -32.92 9.84 0.45
C PRO A 120 -32.41 9.79 1.90
N SER A 121 -33.11 9.08 2.80
CA SER A 121 -32.70 8.88 4.19
C SER A 121 -31.80 7.66 4.41
N ALA A 122 -31.52 6.88 3.35
CA ALA A 122 -30.67 5.69 3.40
C ALA A 122 -29.28 5.95 4.02
N GLN A 123 -28.76 4.92 4.68
CA GLN A 123 -27.51 4.93 5.44
C GLN A 123 -26.77 3.60 5.21
N LEU A 124 -25.45 3.60 5.40
CA LEU A 124 -24.68 2.36 5.46
C LEU A 124 -24.99 1.62 6.76
N ASP A 125 -25.04 0.29 6.66
CA ASP A 125 -24.97 -0.59 7.81
C ASP A 125 -23.57 -0.50 8.44
N PRO A 126 -23.44 -0.17 9.74
CA PRO A 126 -22.14 0.03 10.39
C PRO A 126 -21.25 -1.23 10.40
N ASP A 127 -21.83 -2.43 10.39
CA ASP A 127 -21.07 -3.69 10.39
C ASP A 127 -20.37 -3.94 9.04
N PHE A 128 -20.76 -3.22 7.98
CA PHE A 128 -20.21 -3.31 6.63
C PHE A 128 -19.61 -1.96 6.12
N ALA A 129 -19.49 -0.95 6.98
CA ALA A 129 -19.08 0.41 6.60
C ALA A 129 -17.55 0.64 6.66
N THR A 130 -16.75 -0.10 5.86
CA THR A 130 -15.30 0.19 5.78
C THR A 130 -15.01 1.51 5.04
N PRO A 131 -13.79 2.08 5.13
CA PRO A 131 -13.46 3.36 4.50
C PRO A 131 -13.73 3.40 2.99
N GLU A 132 -13.59 2.28 2.27
CA GLU A 132 -13.88 2.16 0.85
C GLU A 132 -15.39 2.25 0.56
N VAL A 133 -16.20 1.60 1.39
CA VAL A 133 -17.66 1.60 1.32
C VAL A 133 -18.21 3.00 1.66
N ALA A 134 -17.73 3.60 2.75
CA ALA A 134 -18.05 4.97 3.15
C ALA A 134 -17.66 6.00 2.06
N PHE A 135 -16.47 5.87 1.47
CA PHE A 135 -16.02 6.73 0.38
C PHE A 135 -16.90 6.61 -0.86
N ALA A 136 -17.32 5.39 -1.23
CA ALA A 136 -18.24 5.18 -2.35
C ALA A 136 -19.64 5.78 -2.07
N PHE A 137 -20.17 5.59 -0.86
CA PHE A 137 -21.48 6.10 -0.45
C PHE A 137 -21.55 7.64 -0.42
N GLU A 138 -20.55 8.30 0.14
CA GLU A 138 -20.51 9.78 0.16
C GLU A 138 -20.31 10.39 -1.25
N GLN A 139 -19.65 9.68 -2.17
CA GLN A 139 -19.62 10.10 -3.58
C GLN A 139 -20.99 9.90 -4.27
N ALA A 140 -21.76 8.87 -3.91
CA ALA A 140 -23.14 8.71 -4.38
C ALA A 140 -24.05 9.83 -3.84
N ARG A 141 -23.93 10.18 -2.56
CA ARG A 141 -24.60 11.33 -1.94
C ARG A 141 -24.27 12.64 -2.65
N ALA A 142 -22.99 12.88 -3.00
CA ALA A 142 -22.60 14.08 -3.74
C ALA A 142 -23.25 14.16 -5.14
N VAL A 143 -23.42 13.03 -5.83
CA VAL A 143 -24.09 12.97 -7.16
C VAL A 143 -25.60 13.18 -7.05
N VAL A 144 -26.28 12.56 -6.07
CA VAL A 144 -27.73 12.69 -5.88
C VAL A 144 -28.10 14.07 -5.28
N GLY A 145 -27.33 14.54 -4.30
CA GLY A 145 -27.55 15.83 -3.63
C GLY A 145 -27.39 17.04 -4.54
N ALA A 146 -26.59 16.93 -5.61
CA ALA A 146 -26.48 17.96 -6.66
C ALA A 146 -27.78 18.16 -7.48
N GLY A 147 -28.78 17.29 -7.33
CA GLY A 147 -30.08 17.38 -7.98
C GLY A 147 -31.24 17.91 -7.11
N ALA A 148 -31.01 18.21 -5.82
CA ALA A 148 -32.06 18.59 -4.88
C ALA A 148 -32.17 20.12 -4.69
N PRO A 149 -33.35 20.74 -4.95
CA PRO A 149 -33.51 22.20 -4.82
C PRO A 149 -33.75 22.63 -3.36
N ALA A 150 -32.70 23.03 -2.66
CA ALA A 150 -32.80 23.75 -1.38
C ALA A 150 -32.90 25.27 -1.61
N ALA A 151 -33.83 25.94 -0.91
CA ALA A 151 -34.08 27.37 -1.08
C ALA A 151 -33.46 28.23 0.05
N ALA A 152 -32.88 29.39 -0.30
CA ALA A 152 -33.09 30.69 0.40
C ALA A 152 -32.11 31.80 -0.07
N GLY A 153 -32.65 32.93 -0.58
CA GLY A 153 -31.96 34.23 -0.72
C GLY A 153 -30.89 34.36 -1.82
N ALA A 154 -30.65 35.51 -2.44
CA ALA A 154 -31.31 36.83 -2.42
C ALA A 154 -30.83 37.64 -3.67
N PRO A 155 -31.26 38.90 -3.91
CA PRO A 155 -32.63 39.35 -4.09
C PRO A 155 -32.89 40.06 -5.45
N ALA A 156 -34.15 39.98 -5.92
CA ALA A 156 -34.91 40.92 -6.77
C ALA A 156 -34.23 41.76 -7.89
N ALA A 157 -34.62 41.48 -9.14
CA ALA A 157 -34.80 42.49 -10.19
C ALA A 157 -36.05 42.18 -11.04
N THR A 158 -36.99 43.12 -11.03
CA THR A 158 -38.36 43.11 -11.61
C THR A 158 -38.51 42.69 -13.08
N GLY A 159 -39.60 41.97 -13.42
CA GLY A 159 -40.05 41.82 -14.82
C GLY A 159 -41.16 40.80 -15.07
N ALA A 160 -42.43 41.13 -14.80
CA ALA A 160 -43.62 40.35 -15.18
C ALA A 160 -44.41 41.09 -16.28
N PRO A 161 -45.30 40.40 -17.05
CA PRO A 161 -46.62 40.04 -16.51
C PRO A 161 -46.95 38.54 -16.63
N ALA A 162 -47.99 38.12 -15.89
CA ALA A 162 -48.35 36.71 -15.72
C ALA A 162 -49.35 36.18 -16.76
N ALA A 163 -49.36 34.86 -16.95
CA ALA A 163 -50.43 34.12 -17.61
C ALA A 163 -50.82 32.88 -16.78
N ALA A 164 -52.13 32.69 -16.62
CA ALA A 164 -52.89 31.56 -16.05
C ALA A 164 -52.13 30.43 -15.30
N ALA A 165 -52.52 30.20 -14.04
CA ALA A 165 -52.22 28.96 -13.32
C ALA A 165 -53.02 27.77 -13.90
N ALA A 166 -52.41 26.59 -13.90
CA ALA A 166 -53.06 25.31 -14.18
C ALA A 166 -52.84 24.33 -13.02
N ALA A 167 -53.82 23.45 -12.79
CA ALA A 167 -53.79 22.44 -11.73
C ALA A 167 -52.77 21.32 -12.02
N PRO A 168 -52.32 20.54 -11.01
CA PRO A 168 -51.39 19.44 -11.23
C PRO A 168 -51.99 18.37 -12.16
N VAL A 169 -51.33 18.15 -13.28
CA VAL A 169 -51.65 17.07 -14.22
C VAL A 169 -51.06 15.77 -13.66
N GLN A 170 -51.85 14.70 -13.63
CA GLN A 170 -51.35 13.38 -13.25
C GLN A 170 -50.32 12.88 -14.28
N GLU A 171 -49.27 12.21 -13.82
CA GLU A 171 -48.24 11.66 -14.70
C GLU A 171 -48.76 10.42 -15.45
N GLN A 172 -49.48 10.68 -16.54
CA GLN A 172 -49.79 9.66 -17.55
C GLN A 172 -48.48 9.16 -18.14
N GLU A 173 -48.32 7.83 -18.21
CA GLU A 173 -47.15 7.18 -18.82
C GLU A 173 -46.86 7.78 -20.20
N ARG A 174 -45.72 8.48 -20.33
CA ARG A 174 -45.32 9.07 -21.60
C ARG A 174 -45.09 7.93 -22.59
N PRO A 175 -45.78 7.90 -23.75
CA PRO A 175 -45.65 6.79 -24.69
C PRO A 175 -44.20 6.67 -25.14
N ARG A 176 -43.67 5.44 -25.11
CA ARG A 176 -42.28 5.13 -25.49
C ARG A 176 -42.05 5.62 -26.92
N GLN A 177 -41.11 6.54 -27.06
CA GLN A 177 -40.74 7.19 -28.32
C GLN A 177 -39.95 6.25 -29.25
N CYS A 178 -39.38 5.19 -28.68
CA CYS A 178 -38.62 4.17 -29.40
C CYS A 178 -38.72 2.80 -28.71
N LEU A 179 -38.48 1.76 -29.50
CA LEU A 179 -38.29 0.36 -29.09
C LEU A 179 -36.87 -0.13 -29.43
N ASP A 180 -36.25 0.41 -30.48
CA ASP A 180 -34.84 0.15 -30.85
C ASP A 180 -34.14 1.42 -31.37
N ASP A 181 -32.81 1.35 -31.50
CA ASP A 181 -31.95 2.44 -31.99
C ASP A 181 -32.29 2.93 -33.41
N ARG A 182 -33.01 2.15 -34.23
CA ARG A 182 -33.34 2.50 -35.62
C ARG A 182 -34.51 3.47 -35.71
N GLN A 183 -35.31 3.56 -34.65
CA GLN A 183 -36.41 4.51 -34.52
C GLN A 183 -35.95 5.90 -34.09
N CYS A 184 -34.68 6.04 -33.70
CA CYS A 184 -34.08 7.31 -33.31
C CYS A 184 -33.33 7.99 -34.47
N SER A 185 -33.31 9.33 -34.47
CA SER A 185 -32.53 10.14 -35.41
C SER A 185 -31.03 9.83 -35.35
N ARG A 186 -30.30 10.04 -36.46
CA ARG A 186 -28.83 9.89 -36.48
C ARG A 186 -28.19 10.71 -35.35
N GLY A 187 -27.35 10.06 -34.55
CA GLY A 187 -26.72 10.65 -33.36
C GLY A 187 -27.43 10.32 -32.03
N PHE A 188 -28.58 9.63 -32.07
CA PHE A 188 -29.36 9.23 -30.89
C PHE A 188 -29.40 7.70 -30.73
N ALA A 189 -29.78 7.24 -29.54
CA ALA A 189 -29.94 5.84 -29.16
C ALA A 189 -31.18 5.68 -28.27
N CYS A 190 -31.79 4.49 -28.27
CA CYS A 190 -33.00 4.21 -27.50
C CYS A 190 -32.66 3.72 -26.09
N VAL A 191 -32.96 4.53 -25.07
CA VAL A 191 -32.73 4.20 -23.65
C VAL A 191 -34.00 4.49 -22.86
N GLY A 192 -34.51 3.50 -22.11
CA GLY A 192 -35.76 3.64 -21.35
C GLY A 192 -37.00 3.91 -22.21
N GLY A 193 -36.94 3.67 -23.53
CA GLY A 193 -37.99 4.06 -24.47
C GLY A 193 -37.97 5.54 -24.89
N ALA A 194 -36.89 6.28 -24.61
CA ALA A 194 -36.65 7.63 -25.10
C ALA A 194 -35.42 7.67 -26.01
N CYS A 195 -35.45 8.50 -27.07
CA CYS A 195 -34.30 8.74 -27.92
C CYS A 195 -33.37 9.76 -27.25
N VAL A 196 -32.35 9.26 -26.54
CA VAL A 196 -31.32 10.09 -25.90
C VAL A 196 -30.14 10.31 -26.87
N HIS A 197 -29.42 11.41 -26.74
CA HIS A 197 -28.22 11.63 -27.56
C HIS A 197 -27.22 10.51 -27.26
N ARG A 198 -26.67 9.87 -28.30
CA ARG A 198 -25.63 8.86 -28.14
C ARG A 198 -24.40 9.58 -27.61
N VAL A 199 -24.13 9.43 -26.32
CA VAL A 199 -22.87 9.88 -25.72
C VAL A 199 -21.79 9.00 -26.32
N GLU A 200 -20.98 9.56 -27.22
CA GLU A 200 -19.82 8.86 -27.75
C GLU A 200 -18.95 8.44 -26.55
N LYS A 201 -18.64 7.15 -26.48
CA LYS A 201 -17.88 6.58 -25.36
C LYS A 201 -16.43 7.05 -25.49
N LYS A 202 -16.18 8.27 -25.00
CA LYS A 202 -14.91 9.02 -25.16
C LYS A 202 -13.75 8.06 -24.93
N ALA A 203 -12.92 7.90 -25.96
CA ALA A 203 -11.82 6.95 -25.94
C ALA A 203 -11.03 7.10 -24.64
N ALA A 204 -10.75 5.98 -23.97
CA ALA A 204 -9.97 6.00 -22.75
C ALA A 204 -8.63 6.72 -23.02
N PRO A 205 -8.21 7.66 -22.15
CA PRO A 205 -6.99 8.42 -22.39
C PRO A 205 -5.82 7.46 -22.59
N GLU A 206 -4.98 7.73 -23.58
CA GLU A 206 -3.89 6.83 -23.96
C GLU A 206 -2.83 6.79 -22.84
N VAL A 207 -2.86 5.73 -22.05
CA VAL A 207 -2.02 5.57 -20.87
C VAL A 207 -0.61 5.19 -21.31
N GLN A 208 0.37 6.04 -20.98
CA GLN A 208 1.79 5.77 -21.22
C GLN A 208 2.21 4.49 -20.49
N ARG A 209 2.61 3.48 -21.27
CA ARG A 209 2.83 2.09 -20.82
C ARG A 209 4.29 1.74 -20.66
N SER A 210 5.18 2.41 -21.38
CA SER A 210 6.63 2.29 -21.27
C SER A 210 7.17 3.51 -20.53
N TRP A 211 8.06 3.31 -19.57
CA TRP A 211 8.71 4.41 -18.85
C TRP A 211 10.21 4.19 -18.79
N VAL A 212 10.99 5.16 -19.29
CA VAL A 212 12.46 5.17 -19.12
C VAL A 212 12.81 6.16 -18.01
N SER A 213 13.59 5.71 -17.03
CA SER A 213 14.06 6.55 -15.92
C SER A 213 15.57 6.77 -15.97
N LEU A 214 16.01 7.96 -15.53
CA LEU A 214 17.34 8.17 -14.96
C LEU A 214 17.18 8.31 -13.44
N THR A 215 17.98 7.57 -12.67
CA THR A 215 17.91 7.52 -11.19
C THR A 215 19.27 7.77 -10.56
N PHE A 216 19.29 8.44 -9.41
CA PHE A 216 20.44 8.57 -8.52
C PHE A 216 20.06 8.07 -7.13
N SER A 217 20.96 7.30 -6.49
CA SER A 217 20.73 6.71 -5.18
C SER A 217 22.05 6.54 -4.42
N PRO A 218 22.28 7.29 -3.32
CA PRO A 218 23.37 7.03 -2.38
C PRO A 218 22.94 5.93 -1.40
N ASP A 219 23.78 4.92 -1.18
CA ASP A 219 23.55 3.93 -0.13
C ASP A 219 24.03 4.42 1.23
N VAL A 220 23.35 3.99 2.28
CA VAL A 220 23.79 4.03 3.67
C VAL A 220 23.79 2.60 4.20
N ALA A 221 24.97 2.07 4.51
CA ALA A 221 25.11 0.73 5.10
C ALA A 221 24.95 0.79 6.63
N LEU A 222 24.25 -0.19 7.19
CA LEU A 222 24.14 -0.43 8.62
C LEU A 222 24.89 -1.73 8.96
N PHE A 223 26.02 -1.58 9.65
CA PHE A 223 26.82 -2.71 10.10
C PHE A 223 27.48 -2.44 11.45
N SER A 224 28.03 -3.51 12.02
CA SER A 224 28.97 -3.50 13.13
C SER A 224 30.03 -4.57 12.88
N GLY A 225 31.10 -4.55 13.66
CA GLY A 225 32.14 -5.56 13.64
C GLY A 225 33.00 -5.44 14.87
N ARG A 226 33.58 -6.56 15.31
CA ARG A 226 34.66 -6.57 16.29
C ARG A 226 35.95 -7.03 15.63
N ASP A 227 37.07 -6.53 16.15
CA ASP A 227 38.41 -6.88 15.68
C ASP A 227 38.60 -6.71 14.15
N VAL A 228 38.01 -5.67 13.55
CA VAL A 228 37.73 -5.62 12.09
C VAL A 228 38.97 -5.61 11.20
N CYS A 229 40.11 -5.12 11.70
CA CYS A 229 41.37 -5.10 10.97
C CYS A 229 42.27 -6.32 11.24
N THR A 230 41.87 -7.25 12.12
CA THR A 230 42.62 -8.52 12.29
C THR A 230 42.64 -9.32 11.00
N VAL A 231 43.70 -10.12 10.81
CA VAL A 231 43.88 -10.94 9.60
C VAL A 231 42.73 -11.94 9.40
N ALA A 232 42.12 -12.44 10.48
CA ALA A 232 40.93 -13.29 10.40
C ALA A 232 39.70 -12.51 9.90
N SER A 233 39.41 -11.33 10.49
CA SER A 233 38.26 -10.52 10.07
C SER A 233 38.41 -9.99 8.63
N GLN A 234 39.65 -9.73 8.19
CA GLN A 234 39.98 -9.37 6.81
C GLN A 234 39.93 -10.54 5.80
N ALA A 235 39.86 -11.79 6.27
CA ALA A 235 39.69 -12.98 5.43
C ALA A 235 38.24 -13.47 5.41
N ASP A 236 37.63 -13.61 6.59
CA ASP A 236 36.37 -14.33 6.80
C ASP A 236 35.14 -13.41 6.94
N ASN A 237 35.31 -12.17 7.40
CA ASN A 237 34.21 -11.22 7.69
C ASN A 237 34.03 -10.12 6.63
N HIS A 238 34.70 -10.24 5.48
CA HIS A 238 34.65 -9.30 4.35
C HIS A 238 35.05 -7.84 4.69
N PHE A 239 36.04 -7.68 5.57
CA PHE A 239 36.67 -6.38 5.82
C PHE A 239 37.97 -6.21 5.01
N VAL A 240 38.23 -4.97 4.58
CA VAL A 240 39.51 -4.53 4.03
C VAL A 240 39.94 -3.33 4.84
N CYS A 241 41.02 -3.47 5.62
CA CYS A 241 41.59 -2.33 6.33
C CYS A 241 42.77 -1.74 5.55
N LEU A 242 42.73 -0.43 5.38
CA LEU A 242 43.70 0.33 4.59
C LEU A 242 44.37 1.39 5.48
N ARG A 243 45.67 1.56 5.30
CA ARG A 243 46.42 2.70 5.88
C ARG A 243 46.08 3.98 5.11
N GLY A 244 46.50 5.14 5.62
CA GLY A 244 46.31 6.44 4.95
C GLY A 244 46.97 6.58 3.57
N ASP A 245 47.86 5.67 3.18
CA ASP A 245 48.44 5.55 1.82
C ASP A 245 47.70 4.52 0.92
N ARG A 246 46.52 4.08 1.35
CA ARG A 246 45.67 3.04 0.71
C ARG A 246 46.32 1.66 0.55
N THR A 247 47.46 1.40 1.21
CA THR A 247 48.02 0.03 1.30
C THR A 247 47.26 -0.82 2.32
N ARG A 248 47.11 -2.13 2.05
CA ARG A 248 46.41 -3.04 2.97
C ARG A 248 47.17 -3.20 4.28
N TYR A 249 46.47 -3.01 5.38
CA TYR A 249 46.97 -3.27 6.72
C TYR A 249 47.19 -4.76 6.97
N ASP A 250 48.38 -5.11 7.45
CA ASP A 250 48.81 -6.50 7.72
C ASP A 250 49.55 -6.67 9.07
N GLY A 251 49.35 -5.71 9.98
CA GLY A 251 49.85 -5.74 11.36
C GLY A 251 49.10 -6.73 12.26
N THR A 252 49.22 -6.54 13.57
CA THR A 252 48.53 -7.38 14.56
C THR A 252 47.93 -6.47 15.64
N PRO A 253 46.62 -6.18 15.59
CA PRO A 253 45.95 -5.40 16.63
C PRO A 253 46.05 -6.06 18.02
N THR A 254 46.09 -5.25 19.06
CA THR A 254 45.85 -5.70 20.45
C THR A 254 44.39 -6.17 20.54
N PRO A 255 44.12 -7.43 20.96
CA PRO A 255 42.75 -7.93 21.13
C PRO A 255 41.95 -7.10 22.16
N ASP A 256 40.66 -6.92 21.92
CA ASP A 256 39.72 -6.18 22.77
C ASP A 256 40.09 -4.69 23.03
N VAL A 257 41.05 -4.11 22.30
CA VAL A 257 41.50 -2.71 22.46
C VAL A 257 41.39 -1.94 21.15
N ALA A 258 40.38 -1.07 21.09
CA ALA A 258 39.93 -0.38 19.88
C ALA A 258 39.53 -1.37 18.76
N ASN A 259 39.82 -1.10 17.48
CA ASN A 259 39.60 -2.03 16.36
C ASN A 259 38.13 -2.49 16.14
N ASP A 260 37.18 -1.77 16.73
CA ASP A 260 35.75 -2.12 16.82
C ASP A 260 34.86 -1.13 16.07
N VAL A 261 34.00 -1.64 15.18
CA VAL A 261 32.95 -0.84 14.53
C VAL A 261 31.65 -1.01 15.32
N LYS A 262 31.33 0.02 16.12
CA LYS A 262 30.04 0.15 16.81
C LYS A 262 28.89 0.19 15.78
N LEU A 263 27.74 -0.40 16.12
CA LEU A 263 26.58 -0.43 15.24
C LEU A 263 26.16 0.99 14.84
N GLY A 264 26.27 1.29 13.54
CA GLY A 264 26.06 2.65 13.03
C GLY A 264 25.84 2.67 11.52
N PHE A 265 25.51 3.87 11.04
CA PHE A 265 25.29 4.16 9.64
C PHE A 265 26.56 4.72 9.00
N ALA A 266 27.05 4.07 7.95
CA ALA A 266 28.14 4.54 7.12
C ALA A 266 27.61 4.94 5.74
N LEU A 267 28.12 6.04 5.18
CA LEU A 267 27.90 6.32 3.76
C LEU A 267 28.60 5.25 2.93
N ALA A 268 27.89 4.71 1.95
CA ALA A 268 28.37 3.64 1.10
C ALA A 268 28.36 4.09 -0.37
N THR A 269 28.46 3.13 -1.28
CA THR A 269 28.46 3.37 -2.73
C THR A 269 27.35 4.30 -3.23
N LEU A 270 27.72 5.22 -4.13
CA LEU A 270 26.81 6.11 -4.84
C LEU A 270 26.43 5.52 -6.20
N ARG A 271 25.14 5.48 -6.58
CA ARG A 271 24.69 4.93 -7.87
C ARG A 271 24.01 5.93 -8.77
N ILE A 272 24.26 5.76 -10.06
CA ILE A 272 23.45 6.31 -11.16
C ILE A 272 22.99 5.12 -12.01
N ALA A 273 21.68 5.02 -12.28
CA ALA A 273 21.15 3.94 -13.11
C ALA A 273 20.08 4.44 -14.10
N LEU A 274 20.13 3.90 -15.32
CA LEU A 274 19.03 3.93 -16.26
C LEU A 274 18.07 2.78 -15.93
N ALA A 275 16.76 3.01 -16.09
CA ALA A 275 15.74 2.01 -15.89
C ALA A 275 14.74 1.97 -17.05
N TYR A 276 14.14 0.81 -17.28
CA TYR A 276 12.96 0.64 -18.12
C TYR A 276 11.88 -0.08 -17.30
N ASP A 277 10.72 0.56 -17.16
CA ASP A 277 9.52 -0.03 -16.59
C ASP A 277 8.43 -0.17 -17.65
N ARG A 278 7.62 -1.21 -17.51
CA ARG A 278 6.39 -1.41 -18.27
C ARG A 278 5.19 -1.52 -17.34
N LEU A 279 4.15 -0.76 -17.61
CA LEU A 279 2.84 -0.88 -16.96
C LEU A 279 2.16 -2.17 -17.45
N VAL A 280 2.01 -3.15 -16.56
CA VAL A 280 1.46 -4.48 -16.87
C VAL A 280 0.03 -4.67 -16.36
N LEU A 281 -0.34 -3.95 -15.29
CA LEU A 281 -1.71 -3.75 -14.82
C LEU A 281 -1.90 -2.24 -14.57
N ASP A 282 -3.13 -1.75 -14.44
CA ASP A 282 -3.46 -0.33 -14.22
C ASP A 282 -2.60 0.35 -13.12
N ASN A 283 -2.17 -0.40 -12.11
CA ASN A 283 -1.40 0.06 -10.96
C ASN A 283 -0.12 -0.74 -10.67
N LEU A 284 0.34 -1.62 -11.57
CA LEU A 284 1.59 -2.39 -11.40
C LEU A 284 2.52 -2.14 -12.58
N THR A 285 3.72 -1.64 -12.31
CA THR A 285 4.83 -1.69 -13.27
C THR A 285 5.82 -2.80 -12.92
N LEU A 286 6.34 -3.45 -13.95
CA LEU A 286 7.48 -4.37 -13.88
C LEU A 286 8.59 -3.83 -14.77
N GLY A 287 9.82 -3.87 -14.29
CA GLY A 287 10.95 -3.27 -14.98
C GLY A 287 12.29 -3.75 -14.49
N GLY A 288 13.34 -3.12 -14.99
CA GLY A 288 14.71 -3.37 -14.56
C GLY A 288 15.62 -2.16 -14.73
N ARG A 289 16.81 -2.24 -14.15
CA ARG A 289 17.84 -1.19 -14.21
C ARG A 289 19.18 -1.73 -14.68
N LEU A 290 19.91 -0.84 -15.35
CA LEU A 290 21.33 -0.95 -15.62
C LEU A 290 22.00 0.34 -15.14
N GLY A 291 22.99 0.22 -14.26
CA GLY A 291 23.65 1.37 -13.64
C GLY A 291 25.10 1.13 -13.27
N PHE A 292 25.71 2.21 -12.80
CA PHE A 292 27.08 2.28 -12.33
C PHE A 292 27.12 2.72 -10.86
N ALA A 293 27.99 2.09 -10.08
CA ALA A 293 28.27 2.40 -8.68
C ALA A 293 29.69 2.97 -8.53
N ALA A 294 29.83 4.00 -7.70
CA ALA A 294 31.10 4.64 -7.37
C ALA A 294 31.31 4.67 -5.84
N GLY A 295 32.54 4.83 -5.38
CA GLY A 295 32.88 4.87 -3.95
C GLY A 295 33.06 3.49 -3.29
N GLY A 296 33.33 2.44 -4.07
CA GLY A 296 33.80 1.16 -3.54
C GLY A 296 35.32 0.98 -3.67
N THR A 297 35.87 0.03 -2.93
CA THR A 297 37.32 -0.09 -2.70
C THR A 297 37.96 -1.14 -3.64
N THR A 298 38.93 -0.68 -4.44
CA THR A 298 39.84 -1.54 -5.23
C THR A 298 41.26 -1.57 -4.66
N ASP A 299 41.52 -0.80 -3.61
CA ASP A 299 42.85 -0.66 -3.01
C ASP A 299 43.19 -1.85 -2.09
N GLY A 300 44.47 -1.98 -1.72
CA GLY A 300 44.92 -3.08 -0.87
C GLY A 300 44.73 -4.50 -1.46
N GLY A 301 44.44 -4.62 -2.75
CA GLY A 301 44.09 -5.90 -3.40
C GLY A 301 42.63 -6.31 -3.19
N ALA A 302 41.76 -5.39 -2.76
CA ALA A 302 40.32 -5.57 -2.81
C ALA A 302 39.80 -5.65 -4.26
N SER A 303 38.55 -6.02 -4.43
CA SER A 303 37.85 -5.96 -5.72
C SER A 303 36.46 -5.38 -5.55
N PHE A 304 36.08 -4.52 -6.47
CA PHE A 304 34.78 -3.85 -6.49
C PHE A 304 34.09 -4.10 -7.82
N LEU A 305 32.81 -4.51 -7.78
CA LEU A 305 31.95 -4.62 -8.95
C LEU A 305 31.12 -3.32 -9.08
N PRO A 306 31.50 -2.37 -9.97
CA PRO A 306 30.77 -1.12 -10.16
C PRO A 306 29.47 -1.30 -10.96
N LEU A 307 29.14 -2.51 -11.40
CA LEU A 307 27.91 -2.80 -12.15
C LEU A 307 26.72 -2.89 -11.19
N HIS A 308 25.62 -2.23 -11.53
CA HIS A 308 24.31 -2.42 -10.91
C HIS A 308 23.32 -2.96 -11.95
N LEU A 309 22.80 -4.16 -11.70
CA LEU A 309 21.70 -4.79 -12.41
C LEU A 309 20.55 -5.04 -11.44
N GLU A 310 19.33 -4.69 -11.83
CA GLU A 310 18.14 -4.82 -10.98
C GLU A 310 16.93 -5.29 -11.79
N ALA A 311 16.10 -6.15 -11.20
CA ALA A 311 14.71 -6.35 -11.57
C ALA A 311 13.82 -5.76 -10.47
N ARG A 312 12.83 -4.95 -10.85
CA ARG A 312 11.92 -4.25 -9.91
C ARG A 312 10.45 -4.37 -10.27
N ALA A 313 9.62 -4.40 -9.24
CA ALA A 313 8.17 -4.23 -9.32
C ALA A 313 7.77 -3.01 -8.48
N GLN A 314 6.88 -2.16 -9.02
CA GLN A 314 6.30 -1.03 -8.29
C GLN A 314 4.77 -1.11 -8.34
N TYR A 315 4.16 -1.19 -7.16
CA TYR A 315 2.71 -1.24 -6.97
C TYR A 315 2.22 0.11 -6.47
N PHE A 316 1.43 0.78 -7.31
CA PHE A 316 0.91 2.12 -7.07
C PHE A 316 -0.41 2.05 -6.29
N LEU A 317 -0.54 2.84 -5.23
CA LEU A 317 -1.62 2.70 -4.24
C LEU A 317 -2.92 3.42 -4.62
N ALA A 318 -2.87 4.32 -5.61
CA ALA A 318 -4.06 5.03 -6.10
C ALA A 318 -4.79 4.25 -7.20
N ALA A 319 -6.08 4.55 -7.41
CA ALA A 319 -6.87 3.95 -8.49
C ALA A 319 -6.58 4.63 -9.86
N ARG A 320 -6.29 3.82 -10.88
CA ARG A 320 -5.85 4.24 -12.24
C ARG A 320 -4.76 5.34 -12.22
N PRO A 321 -3.63 5.13 -11.52
CA PRO A 321 -2.63 6.17 -11.23
C PRO A 321 -1.96 6.76 -12.46
N PHE A 322 -1.95 6.05 -13.60
CA PHE A 322 -1.38 6.54 -14.86
C PHE A 322 -2.39 7.25 -15.77
N ALA A 323 -3.69 7.25 -15.41
CA ALA A 323 -4.75 7.94 -16.16
C ALA A 323 -5.02 9.38 -15.66
N ARG A 324 -4.23 9.88 -14.71
CA ARG A 324 -4.35 11.22 -14.10
C ARG A 324 -2.97 11.79 -13.79
N ARG A 325 -2.86 13.12 -13.81
CA ARG A 325 -1.70 13.88 -13.33
C ARG A 325 -1.73 13.99 -11.80
N GLY A 326 -0.60 14.29 -11.18
CA GLY A 326 -0.47 14.49 -9.72
C GLY A 326 0.44 13.47 -9.04
N VAL A 327 0.27 13.29 -7.73
CA VAL A 327 1.11 12.41 -6.90
C VAL A 327 0.62 10.97 -6.95
N ARG A 328 1.53 10.04 -7.27
CA ARG A 328 1.26 8.60 -7.38
C ARG A 328 2.11 7.87 -6.32
N PRO A 329 1.59 7.63 -5.09
CA PRO A 329 2.33 6.88 -4.08
C PRO A 329 2.44 5.40 -4.47
N PHE A 330 3.57 4.77 -4.16
CA PHE A 330 3.85 3.38 -4.50
C PHE A 330 4.65 2.64 -3.42
N ALA A 331 4.44 1.33 -3.34
CA ALA A 331 5.36 0.38 -2.73
C ALA A 331 6.22 -0.26 -3.83
N LEU A 332 7.44 -0.68 -3.50
CA LEU A 332 8.35 -1.35 -4.43
C LEU A 332 9.00 -2.59 -3.82
N ALA A 333 9.31 -3.56 -4.67
CA ALA A 333 10.18 -4.69 -4.36
C ALA A 333 11.17 -4.87 -5.50
N ALA A 334 12.44 -5.12 -5.17
CA ALA A 334 13.51 -5.23 -6.16
C ALA A 334 14.62 -6.18 -5.71
N VAL A 335 15.15 -6.96 -6.67
CA VAL A 335 16.25 -7.91 -6.50
C VAL A 335 17.28 -7.69 -7.60
N GLY A 336 18.55 -8.00 -7.34
CA GLY A 336 19.58 -7.74 -8.34
C GLY A 336 21.00 -8.12 -7.95
N VAL A 337 21.94 -7.63 -8.76
CA VAL A 337 23.39 -7.74 -8.58
C VAL A 337 23.99 -6.34 -8.56
N ALA A 338 24.52 -5.94 -7.41
CA ALA A 338 25.31 -4.74 -7.21
C ALA A 338 26.15 -4.89 -5.94
N GLN A 339 27.42 -4.50 -5.96
CA GLN A 339 28.22 -4.46 -4.75
C GLN A 339 27.90 -3.19 -3.94
N VAL A 340 27.94 -3.32 -2.61
CA VAL A 340 27.81 -2.21 -1.65
C VAL A 340 29.05 -2.24 -0.76
N ASP A 341 29.95 -1.29 -0.98
CA ASP A 341 31.12 -1.09 -0.11
C ASP A 341 30.85 0.12 0.78
N ALA A 342 31.24 0.04 2.05
CA ALA A 342 31.06 1.10 3.04
C ALA A 342 32.29 1.23 3.92
N GLU A 343 32.83 2.44 4.06
CA GLU A 343 34.10 2.71 4.73
C GLU A 343 33.89 3.51 6.02
N VAL A 344 34.59 3.11 7.09
CA VAL A 344 34.61 3.81 8.38
C VAL A 344 36.04 3.86 8.93
N ASP A 345 36.42 4.97 9.54
CA ASP A 345 37.68 5.08 10.27
C ASP A 345 37.61 4.30 11.59
N VAL A 346 38.63 3.48 11.85
CA VAL A 346 38.83 2.78 13.13
C VAL A 346 40.21 3.06 13.69
N GLU A 347 40.29 3.30 15.00
CA GLU A 347 41.56 3.36 15.72
C GLU A 347 42.06 1.94 16.00
N VAL A 348 43.36 1.70 15.80
CA VAL A 348 44.03 0.43 16.09
C VAL A 348 45.29 0.70 16.91
N LEU A 349 45.43 -0.06 18.01
CA LEU A 349 46.65 -0.20 18.77
C LEU A 349 47.30 -1.54 18.37
N GLU A 350 48.53 -1.54 17.86
CA GLU A 350 49.25 -2.80 17.59
C GLU A 350 49.47 -3.60 18.89
N ASP A 351 49.62 -4.92 18.82
CA ASP A 351 50.09 -5.72 19.96
C ASP A 351 51.59 -5.45 20.20
N ALA A 352 51.94 -5.20 21.47
CA ALA A 352 53.31 -4.89 21.86
C ALA A 352 54.25 -6.10 21.70
N GLY A 353 53.76 -7.30 22.02
CA GLY A 353 54.51 -8.55 21.90
C GLY A 353 54.86 -8.88 20.45
N ALA A 354 53.92 -8.69 19.53
CA ALA A 354 54.09 -8.86 18.09
C ALA A 354 55.01 -7.79 17.49
N CYS A 355 54.65 -6.51 17.62
CA CYS A 355 55.37 -5.41 16.96
C CYS A 355 56.68 -5.01 17.65
N GLY A 356 57.00 -5.59 18.81
CA GLY A 356 58.23 -5.31 19.57
C GLY A 356 58.26 -3.94 20.22
N ALA A 357 57.11 -3.45 20.68
CA ALA A 357 56.99 -2.29 21.55
C ALA A 357 57.08 -2.72 23.03
N ASP A 358 57.12 -1.77 23.97
CA ASP A 358 57.05 -2.07 25.41
C ASP A 358 55.58 -2.24 25.84
N PRO A 359 55.17 -3.41 26.38
CA PRO A 359 53.80 -3.61 26.86
C PRO A 359 53.43 -2.72 28.06
N ALA A 360 54.39 -2.10 28.75
CA ALA A 360 54.15 -1.15 29.84
C ALA A 360 53.89 0.29 29.36
N ASP A 361 54.21 0.64 28.11
CA ASP A 361 54.02 1.99 27.55
C ASP A 361 53.26 1.96 26.22
N ILE A 362 52.03 2.47 26.24
CA ILE A 362 51.16 2.58 25.06
C ILE A 362 51.71 3.55 23.99
N GLY A 363 52.61 4.47 24.37
CA GLY A 363 53.30 5.39 23.46
C GLY A 363 54.58 4.83 22.85
N SER A 364 55.10 3.70 23.35
CA SER A 364 56.36 3.13 22.87
C SER A 364 56.26 2.67 21.41
N PRO A 365 57.21 3.00 20.53
CA PRO A 365 57.10 2.69 19.11
C PRO A 365 57.26 1.19 18.85
N CYS A 366 56.53 0.68 17.86
CA CYS A 366 56.82 -0.63 17.28
C CYS A 366 58.22 -0.64 16.63
N THR A 367 58.93 -1.76 16.75
CA THR A 367 60.33 -1.89 16.29
C THR A 367 60.53 -3.03 15.30
N ARG A 368 59.57 -3.96 15.21
CA ARG A 368 59.59 -5.12 14.31
C ARG A 368 58.62 -4.90 13.15
N PRO A 369 58.98 -5.32 11.93
CA PRO A 369 58.08 -5.24 10.79
C PRO A 369 56.98 -6.31 10.83
N GLY A 370 55.83 -5.99 10.22
CA GLY A 370 54.77 -6.92 9.85
C GLY A 370 55.13 -7.79 8.64
N ARG A 371 54.15 -8.50 8.08
CA ARG A 371 54.36 -9.50 7.01
C ARG A 371 54.84 -8.85 5.71
N SER A 372 54.46 -7.61 5.47
CA SER A 372 54.87 -6.75 4.36
C SER A 372 56.29 -6.20 4.48
N GLY A 373 57.00 -6.46 5.58
CA GLY A 373 58.31 -5.85 5.86
C GLY A 373 58.24 -4.41 6.37
N ARG A 374 57.04 -3.84 6.52
CA ARG A 374 56.78 -2.50 7.06
C ARG A 374 56.68 -2.53 8.58
N VAL A 375 57.26 -1.55 9.27
CA VAL A 375 56.97 -1.31 10.69
C VAL A 375 55.70 -0.47 10.80
N GLU A 376 54.71 -0.97 11.55
CA GLU A 376 53.44 -0.27 11.79
C GLU A 376 53.60 0.87 12.81
N ALA A 377 52.72 1.87 12.74
CA ALA A 377 52.63 2.87 13.80
C ALA A 377 51.92 2.28 15.03
N ARG A 378 52.45 2.55 16.22
CA ARG A 378 51.98 1.96 17.50
C ARG A 378 50.48 2.13 17.71
N GLN A 379 50.00 3.34 17.43
CA GLN A 379 48.60 3.75 17.39
C GLN A 379 48.35 4.34 15.99
N GLN A 380 47.31 3.90 15.29
CA GLN A 380 46.98 4.38 13.96
C GLN A 380 45.48 4.34 13.67
N THR A 381 45.02 5.29 12.86
CA THR A 381 43.68 5.24 12.25
C THR A 381 43.77 4.50 10.92
N LEU A 382 42.89 3.51 10.73
CA LEU A 382 42.77 2.74 9.49
C LEU A 382 41.37 2.93 8.91
N ALA A 383 41.29 3.03 7.59
CA ALA A 383 40.03 3.00 6.87
C ALA A 383 39.58 1.54 6.72
N ALA A 384 38.54 1.14 7.46
CA ALA A 384 37.95 -0.19 7.41
C ALA A 384 36.78 -0.19 6.41
N THR A 385 37.03 -0.62 5.17
CA THR A 385 35.95 -0.90 4.21
C THR A 385 35.30 -2.24 4.54
N ARG A 386 33.98 -2.25 4.81
CA ARG A 386 33.15 -3.46 4.77
C ARG A 386 32.67 -3.67 3.33
N GLN A 387 33.11 -4.75 2.69
CA GLN A 387 32.60 -5.13 1.38
C GLN A 387 31.37 -6.03 1.56
N ALA A 388 30.20 -5.56 1.14
CA ALA A 388 28.97 -6.34 1.24
C ALA A 388 28.77 -7.27 0.03
N GLY A 389 27.84 -8.20 0.17
CA GLY A 389 27.53 -9.18 -0.86
C GLY A 389 27.05 -8.55 -2.17
N GLN A 390 27.44 -9.15 -3.30
CA GLN A 390 27.14 -8.63 -4.64
C GLN A 390 25.70 -8.91 -5.09
N GLY A 391 24.98 -9.87 -4.49
CA GLY A 391 23.54 -10.04 -4.72
C GLY A 391 22.74 -9.23 -3.70
N PHE A 392 21.58 -8.70 -4.05
CA PHE A 392 20.73 -7.98 -3.10
C PHE A 392 19.23 -8.29 -3.26
N ALA A 393 18.49 -8.13 -2.16
CA ALA A 393 17.03 -8.05 -2.14
C ALA A 393 16.59 -6.82 -1.33
N SER A 394 15.55 -6.13 -1.79
CA SER A 394 15.09 -4.87 -1.19
C SER A 394 13.60 -4.65 -1.35
N VAL A 395 13.01 -3.94 -0.39
CA VAL A 395 11.65 -3.40 -0.42
C VAL A 395 11.70 -1.90 -0.16
N GLY A 396 10.65 -1.17 -0.49
CA GLY A 396 10.62 0.27 -0.25
C GLY A 396 9.27 0.91 -0.53
N ALA A 397 9.21 2.22 -0.34
CA ALA A 397 8.06 3.05 -0.66
C ALA A 397 8.51 4.38 -1.26
N GLY A 398 7.64 5.01 -2.04
CA GLY A 398 7.94 6.26 -2.70
C GLY A 398 6.72 7.00 -3.23
N VAL A 399 6.98 8.15 -3.85
CA VAL A 399 6.01 9.01 -4.51
C VAL A 399 6.52 9.39 -5.90
N ALA A 400 5.67 9.21 -6.91
CA ALA A 400 5.94 9.56 -8.30
C ALA A 400 5.02 10.72 -8.71
N TYR A 401 5.53 11.94 -8.70
CA TYR A 401 4.81 13.16 -9.08
C TYR A 401 4.84 13.36 -10.60
N ALA A 402 3.67 13.31 -11.23
CA ALA A 402 3.49 13.50 -12.67
C ALA A 402 2.82 14.85 -12.98
N PRO A 403 3.60 15.91 -13.31
CA PRO A 403 3.02 17.21 -13.71
C PRO A 403 2.36 17.16 -15.10
N ILE A 404 2.77 16.23 -15.96
CA ILE A 404 2.19 15.91 -17.27
C ILE A 404 2.19 14.39 -17.47
N GLU A 405 1.34 13.85 -18.35
CA GLU A 405 1.19 12.38 -18.53
C GLU A 405 2.48 11.65 -18.93
N ALA A 406 3.41 12.32 -19.62
CA ALA A 406 4.67 11.73 -20.10
C ALA A 406 5.90 12.03 -19.23
N LEU A 407 5.74 12.61 -18.03
CA LEU A 407 6.87 12.98 -17.15
C LEU A 407 6.59 12.58 -15.70
N SER A 408 7.60 12.05 -15.01
CA SER A 408 7.53 11.75 -13.57
C SER A 408 8.79 12.18 -12.84
N LEU A 409 8.61 12.80 -11.67
CA LEU A 409 9.64 12.97 -10.65
C LEU A 409 9.37 11.96 -9.53
N ASN A 410 10.29 11.03 -9.34
CA ASN A 410 10.18 9.95 -8.37
C ASN A 410 11.10 10.23 -7.18
N LEU A 411 10.57 10.05 -5.97
CA LEU A 411 11.33 10.01 -4.72
C LEU A 411 10.97 8.72 -3.99
N ALA A 412 11.96 7.92 -3.58
CA ALA A 412 11.72 6.68 -2.84
C ALA A 412 12.75 6.49 -1.71
N LEU A 413 12.40 5.65 -0.74
CA LEU A 413 13.31 5.08 0.24
C LEU A 413 13.22 3.56 0.18
N ARG A 414 14.38 2.91 0.10
CA ARG A 414 14.53 1.46 0.03
C ARG A 414 15.25 0.95 1.26
N ALA A 415 14.83 -0.21 1.75
CA ALA A 415 15.54 -1.00 2.75
C ALA A 415 15.84 -2.38 2.15
N GLY A 416 17.07 -2.85 2.28
CA GLY A 416 17.52 -4.11 1.67
C GLY A 416 18.63 -4.80 2.43
N ILE A 417 18.94 -6.01 1.96
CA ILE A 417 19.99 -6.88 2.47
C ILE A 417 20.79 -7.48 1.31
N THR A 418 22.09 -7.63 1.52
CA THR A 418 23.06 -8.17 0.55
C THR A 418 23.39 -9.64 0.81
N PHE A 419 23.96 -10.32 -0.20
CA PHE A 419 24.32 -11.74 -0.17
C PHE A 419 25.57 -12.04 -1.03
N PRO A 420 26.48 -12.95 -0.63
CA PRO A 420 26.42 -13.78 0.57
C PRO A 420 26.82 -13.03 1.85
N ALA A 421 27.68 -11.99 1.75
CA ALA A 421 28.05 -11.16 2.90
C ALA A 421 26.86 -10.26 3.28
N VAL A 422 26.13 -10.65 4.32
CA VAL A 422 24.92 -9.94 4.76
C VAL A 422 25.27 -8.64 5.47
N THR A 423 24.78 -7.55 4.89
CA THR A 423 24.81 -6.18 5.40
C THR A 423 23.42 -5.58 5.14
N ALA A 424 22.90 -4.81 6.09
CA ALA A 424 21.65 -4.08 5.90
C ALA A 424 21.94 -2.73 5.22
N VAL A 425 21.11 -2.33 4.27
CA VAL A 425 21.34 -1.13 3.45
C VAL A 425 20.05 -0.31 3.34
N LEU A 426 20.18 1.01 3.51
CA LEU A 426 19.14 1.99 3.23
C LEU A 426 19.55 2.81 2.00
N SER A 427 18.71 2.82 0.96
CA SER A 427 18.98 3.52 -0.29
C SER A 427 17.84 4.52 -0.56
N PRO A 428 17.95 5.79 -0.15
CA PRO A 428 17.13 6.86 -0.72
C PRO A 428 17.40 6.98 -2.23
N GLU A 429 16.37 7.33 -2.99
CA GLU A 429 16.43 7.38 -4.46
C GLU A 429 15.66 8.60 -4.97
N VAL A 430 16.27 9.32 -5.91
CA VAL A 430 15.61 10.34 -6.74
C VAL A 430 15.71 9.95 -8.22
N GLY A 431 14.65 10.17 -8.99
CA GLY A 431 14.66 9.85 -10.40
C GLY A 431 13.73 10.70 -11.26
N LEU A 432 14.14 10.91 -12.52
CA LEU A 432 13.33 11.52 -13.57
C LEU A 432 12.91 10.42 -14.54
N SER A 433 11.63 10.36 -14.93
CA SER A 433 11.14 9.36 -15.89
C SER A 433 10.30 9.97 -17.01
N LEU A 434 10.44 9.42 -18.21
CA LEU A 434 9.70 9.79 -19.42
C LEU A 434 8.80 8.62 -19.86
N GLY A 435 7.53 8.90 -20.13
CA GLY A 435 6.50 7.92 -20.49
C GLY A 435 6.17 7.92 -22.00
N PHE A 436 6.00 6.73 -22.58
CA PHE A 436 5.62 6.44 -23.98
C PHE A 436 4.95 5.04 -24.13
#